data_AF-A0A7W8BRU4-F1
#
_entry.id   AF-A0A7W8BRU4-F1
#
_cell.length_a   1.000
_cell.length_b   1.000
_cell.length_c   1.000
_cell.angle_alpha   90.00
_cell.angle_beta   90.00
_cell.angle_gamma   90.00
#
_symmetry.space_group_name_H-M   'P 1'
#
loop_
_entity.id
_entity.type
_entity.pdbx_description
1 polymer ?
#
loop_
_entity_poly.entity_id
_entity_poly.type
_entity_poly.pdbx_seq_one_letter_code
_entity_poly.pdbx_strand_id
1 'polypeptide(L)'
;MPDWMPSWGTTALISIVTSLLTLIVAGRYISPPLEVRNRRFQAKMQAREKFQANMLDLLSAVTHLLAAPVAPEATDTVRTALREERARWRAQVDEATKYLTDHAVQLLFAYQGTRLPELAVRYSSNARGVWISDRSEEQKLTNLRDITQHCHALFFDSPVYARQRVRSWTELERLLEQLETLETPSSG
;
A
#
# COMPACT_ATOMS: atom_id res chain seq x y z
N MET A 1 20.18 48.53 38.36
CA MET A 1 20.30 47.05 38.47
C MET A 1 20.34 46.73 39.96
N PRO A 2 19.80 45.60 40.45
CA PRO A 2 19.80 45.33 41.88
C PRO A 2 21.21 44.90 42.34
N ASP A 3 21.87 45.69 43.19
CA ASP A 3 23.28 45.53 43.59
C ASP A 3 23.54 44.39 44.60
N TRP A 4 22.60 43.45 44.76
CA TRP A 4 22.62 42.45 45.83
C TRP A 4 22.81 40.99 45.36
N MET A 5 22.88 40.74 44.04
CA MET A 5 23.07 39.38 43.51
C MET A 5 24.49 39.15 42.98
N PRO A 6 25.18 38.07 43.39
CA PRO A 6 26.43 37.64 42.77
C PRO A 6 26.24 37.40 41.26
N SER A 7 27.24 37.74 40.44
CA SER A 7 27.16 37.62 38.97
C SER A 7 26.74 36.24 38.48
N TRP A 8 27.16 35.17 39.16
CA TRP A 8 26.77 33.79 38.86
C TRP A 8 25.29 33.50 39.16
N GLY A 9 24.71 34.14 40.17
CA GLY A 9 23.31 33.98 40.54
C GLY A 9 22.36 34.60 39.52
N THR A 10 22.76 35.71 38.91
CA THR A 10 22.02 36.34 37.80
C THR A 10 22.03 35.46 36.55
N THR A 11 23.17 34.84 36.22
CA THR A 11 23.26 33.88 35.11
C THR A 11 22.42 32.63 35.36
N ALA A 12 22.46 32.08 36.57
CA ALA A 12 21.65 30.92 36.94
C ALA A 12 20.14 31.23 36.86
N LEU A 13 19.73 32.40 37.36
CA LEU A 13 18.34 32.85 37.29
C LEU A 13 17.87 33.02 35.84
N ILE A 14 18.67 33.69 35.00
CA ILE A 14 18.37 33.85 33.57
C ILE A 14 18.26 32.48 32.91
N SER A 15 19.19 31.56 33.18
CA SER A 15 19.13 30.20 32.63
C SER A 15 17.84 29.48 33.02
N ILE A 16 17.46 29.51 34.30
CA ILE A 16 16.25 28.84 34.79
C ILE A 16 15.00 29.45 34.14
N VAL A 17 14.91 30.78 34.09
CA VAL A 17 13.78 31.49 33.48
C VAL A 17 13.71 31.19 31.99
N THR A 18 14.84 31.26 31.27
CA THR A 18 14.89 30.92 29.84
C THR A 18 14.48 29.47 29.60
N SER A 19 14.97 28.50 30.38
CA SER A 19 14.59 27.09 30.25
C SER A 19 13.09 26.86 30.48
N LEU A 20 12.50 27.46 31.52
CA LEU A 20 11.07 27.37 31.78
C LEU A 20 10.24 28.01 30.65
N LEU A 21 10.68 29.17 30.16
CA LEU A 21 9.99 29.88 29.08
C LEU A 21 10.08 29.12 27.76
N THR A 22 11.24 28.53 27.46
CA THR A 22 11.39 27.60 26.32
C THR A 22 10.50 26.37 26.47
N LEU A 23 10.39 25.78 27.66
CA LEU A 23 9.53 24.60 27.88
C LEU A 23 8.04 24.95 27.68
N ILE A 24 7.58 26.08 28.21
CA ILE A 24 6.21 26.56 28.06
C ILE A 24 5.92 26.89 26.59
N VAL A 25 6.82 27.61 25.92
CA VAL A 25 6.66 27.98 24.51
C VAL A 25 6.68 26.76 23.61
N ALA A 26 7.63 25.83 23.82
CA ALA A 26 7.71 24.59 23.09
C ALA A 26 6.45 23.75 23.29
N GLY A 27 6.03 23.51 24.54
CA GLY A 27 4.85 22.72 24.87
C GLY A 27 3.54 23.33 24.38
N ARG A 28 3.40 24.66 24.43
CA ARG A 28 2.14 25.34 24.08
C ARG A 28 2.00 25.64 22.59
N TYR A 29 3.09 25.97 21.90
CA TYR A 29 3.04 26.51 20.54
C TYR A 29 3.75 25.63 19.50
N ILE A 30 4.74 24.82 19.89
CA ILE A 30 5.53 24.01 18.96
C ILE A 30 5.04 22.55 18.95
N SER A 31 4.72 21.97 20.11
CA SER A 31 4.27 20.58 20.22
C SER A 31 2.94 20.29 19.49
N PRO A 32 1.88 21.12 19.58
CA PRO A 32 0.61 20.81 18.90
C PRO A 32 0.72 20.63 17.38
N PRO A 33 1.39 21.51 16.61
CA PRO A 33 1.56 21.29 15.17
C PRO A 33 2.49 20.11 14.85
N LEU A 34 3.48 19.81 15.70
CA LEU A 34 4.34 18.64 15.53
C LEU A 34 3.58 17.34 15.75
N GLU A 35 2.71 17.27 16.76
CA GLU A 35 1.84 16.10 16.99
C GLU A 35 0.88 15.88 15.82
N VAL A 36 0.26 16.94 15.30
CA VAL A 36 -0.62 16.84 14.13
C VAL A 36 0.16 16.39 12.90
N ARG A 37 1.37 16.91 12.67
CA ARG A 37 2.24 16.48 11.57
C ARG A 37 2.68 15.02 11.74
N ASN A 38 3.01 14.60 12.95
CA ASN A 38 3.39 13.22 13.25
C ASN A 38 2.21 12.27 13.00
N ARG A 39 1.01 12.59 13.50
CA ARG A 39 -0.20 11.81 13.23
C ARG A 39 -0.51 11.71 11.74
N ARG A 40 -0.37 12.80 10.98
CA ARG A 40 -0.53 12.80 9.51
C ARG A 40 0.52 11.91 8.84
N PHE A 41 1.77 11.97 9.28
CA PHE A 41 2.84 11.12 8.76
C PHE A 41 2.57 9.64 9.06
N GLN A 42 2.18 9.30 10.29
CA GLN A 42 1.81 7.95 10.70
C GLN A 42 0.60 7.41 9.94
N ALA A 43 -0.40 8.24 9.65
CA ALA A 43 -1.54 7.84 8.82
C ALA A 43 -1.11 7.49 7.38
N LYS A 44 -0.16 8.25 6.81
CA LYS A 44 0.41 7.96 5.48
C LYS A 44 1.26 6.68 5.49
N MET A 45 2.19 6.59 6.46
CA MET A 45 2.61 5.38 7.18
C MET A 45 1.79 4.12 6.90
N GLN A 46 0.74 4.06 7.69
CA GLN A 46 -0.17 2.95 7.82
C GLN A 46 -0.95 2.68 6.53
N ALA A 47 -1.35 3.71 5.78
CA ALA A 47 -2.03 3.52 4.50
C ALA A 47 -1.13 2.78 3.50
N ARG A 48 0.16 3.14 3.42
CA ARG A 48 1.12 2.49 2.53
C ARG A 48 1.40 1.05 2.97
N GLU A 49 1.58 0.82 4.27
CA GLU A 49 1.79 -0.52 4.84
C GLU A 49 0.61 -1.44 4.58
N LYS A 50 -0.63 -0.98 4.84
CA LYS A 50 -1.82 -1.78 4.59
C LYS A 50 -2.02 -2.08 3.11
N PHE A 51 -1.75 -1.11 2.24
CA PHE A 51 -1.83 -1.34 0.79
C PHE A 51 -0.79 -2.38 0.35
N GLN A 52 0.45 -2.26 0.82
CA GLN A 52 1.51 -3.23 0.55
C GLN A 52 1.14 -4.64 1.04
N ALA A 53 0.63 -4.75 2.27
CA ALA A 53 0.23 -6.03 2.85
C ALA A 53 -0.84 -6.72 1.99
N ASN A 54 -1.88 -5.99 1.57
CA ASN A 54 -2.94 -6.56 0.73
C ASN A 54 -2.45 -6.96 -0.67
N MET A 55 -1.49 -6.23 -1.25
CA MET A 55 -0.86 -6.66 -2.51
C MET A 55 -0.05 -7.95 -2.33
N LEU A 56 0.65 -8.11 -1.20
CA LEU A 56 1.40 -9.33 -0.89
C LEU A 56 0.47 -10.51 -0.59
N ASP A 57 -0.63 -10.29 0.12
CA ASP A 57 -1.66 -11.31 0.36
C ASP A 57 -2.27 -11.79 -0.97
N LEU A 58 -2.60 -10.84 -1.86
CA LEU A 58 -3.05 -11.14 -3.21
C LEU A 58 -2.01 -11.97 -3.99
N LEU A 59 -0.75 -11.54 -4.02
CA LEU A 59 0.33 -12.27 -4.71
C LEU A 59 0.57 -13.66 -4.14
N SER A 60 0.51 -13.81 -2.82
CA SER A 60 0.68 -15.09 -2.15
C SER A 60 -0.46 -16.06 -2.52
N ALA A 61 -1.71 -15.62 -2.36
CA ALA A 61 -2.89 -16.44 -2.65
C ALA A 61 -2.95 -16.83 -4.14
N VAL A 62 -2.66 -15.90 -5.05
CA VAL A 62 -2.60 -16.17 -6.50
C VAL A 62 -1.50 -17.16 -6.84
N THR A 63 -0.30 -16.99 -6.26
CA THR A 63 0.82 -17.93 -6.45
C THR A 63 0.44 -19.33 -5.97
N HIS A 64 -0.20 -19.47 -4.81
CA HIS A 64 -0.66 -20.77 -4.31
C HIS A 64 -1.73 -21.40 -5.21
N LEU A 65 -2.69 -20.61 -5.71
CA LEU A 65 -3.73 -21.10 -6.62
C LEU A 65 -3.17 -21.59 -7.97
N LEU A 66 -2.11 -20.95 -8.46
CA LEU A 66 -1.41 -21.39 -9.68
C LEU A 66 -0.54 -22.63 -9.44
N ALA A 67 0.15 -22.69 -8.29
CA ALA A 67 1.11 -23.77 -8.00
C ALA A 67 0.45 -25.09 -7.56
N ALA A 68 -0.78 -25.05 -7.02
CA ALA A 68 -1.44 -26.21 -6.43
C ALA A 68 -2.75 -26.57 -7.14
N PRO A 69 -2.71 -27.07 -8.39
CA PRO A 69 -3.89 -27.59 -9.08
C PRO A 69 -4.39 -28.88 -8.42
N VAL A 70 -5.69 -29.14 -8.50
CA VAL A 70 -6.28 -30.38 -7.98
C VAL A 70 -5.94 -31.53 -8.92
N ALA A 71 -4.95 -32.33 -8.56
CA ALA A 71 -4.54 -33.48 -9.35
C ALA A 71 -5.64 -34.58 -9.33
N PRO A 72 -6.03 -35.13 -10.50
CA PRO A 72 -7.03 -36.19 -10.57
C PRO A 72 -6.56 -37.48 -9.87
N GLU A 73 -5.26 -37.76 -9.93
CA GLU A 73 -4.60 -38.94 -9.35
C GLU A 73 -4.56 -38.94 -7.80
N ALA A 74 -4.89 -37.81 -7.16
CA ALA A 74 -4.86 -37.71 -5.70
C ALA A 74 -5.98 -38.54 -5.05
N THR A 75 -5.72 -39.05 -3.85
CA THR A 75 -6.73 -39.72 -3.02
C THR A 75 -7.88 -38.77 -2.72
N ASP A 76 -9.08 -39.30 -2.48
CA ASP A 76 -10.27 -38.46 -2.23
C ASP A 76 -10.10 -37.53 -1.02
N THR A 77 -9.41 -37.99 0.02
CA THR A 77 -9.08 -37.16 1.19
C THR A 77 -8.21 -35.97 0.82
N VAL A 78 -7.12 -36.20 0.06
CA VAL A 78 -6.20 -35.13 -0.37
C VAL A 78 -6.90 -34.18 -1.34
N ARG A 79 -7.72 -34.71 -2.24
CA ARG A 79 -8.52 -33.93 -3.18
C ARG A 79 -9.50 -33.00 -2.46
N THR A 80 -10.13 -33.48 -1.39
CA THR A 80 -11.09 -32.71 -0.59
C THR A 80 -10.39 -31.61 0.17
N ALA A 81 -9.33 -31.94 0.92
CA ALA A 81 -8.51 -30.95 1.64
C ALA A 81 -7.93 -29.88 0.71
N LEU A 82 -7.44 -30.28 -0.48
CA LEU A 82 -6.90 -29.32 -1.45
C LEU A 82 -7.98 -28.40 -2.04
N ARG A 83 -9.22 -28.87 -2.21
CA ARG A 83 -10.33 -28.01 -2.63
C ARG A 83 -10.69 -26.99 -1.56
N GLU A 84 -10.67 -27.38 -0.29
CA GLU A 84 -10.90 -26.47 0.84
C GLU A 84 -9.80 -25.41 0.93
N GLU A 85 -8.53 -25.80 0.82
CA GLU A 85 -7.41 -24.85 0.79
C GLU A 85 -7.48 -23.88 -0.39
N ARG A 86 -7.85 -24.38 -1.59
CA ARG A 86 -8.08 -23.50 -2.74
C ARG A 86 -9.25 -22.55 -2.51
N ALA A 87 -10.33 -23.00 -1.89
CA ALA A 87 -11.45 -22.12 -1.55
C ALA A 87 -11.01 -21.01 -0.57
N ARG A 88 -10.17 -21.33 0.42
CA ARG A 88 -9.55 -20.36 1.32
C ARG A 88 -8.71 -19.33 0.57
N TRP A 89 -7.83 -19.75 -0.34
CA TRP A 89 -7.03 -18.80 -1.12
C TRP A 89 -7.88 -17.93 -2.04
N ARG A 90 -8.96 -18.45 -2.64
CA ARG A 90 -9.90 -17.63 -3.43
C ARG A 90 -10.59 -16.57 -2.57
N ALA A 91 -10.97 -16.91 -1.34
CA ALA A 91 -11.53 -15.95 -0.40
C ALA A 91 -10.51 -14.84 -0.06
N GLN A 92 -9.22 -15.19 0.11
CA GLN A 92 -8.16 -14.21 0.32
C GLN A 92 -7.97 -13.27 -0.88
N VAL A 93 -8.01 -13.79 -2.11
CA VAL A 93 -7.98 -12.95 -3.33
C VAL A 93 -9.19 -12.00 -3.37
N ASP A 94 -10.39 -12.50 -3.05
CA ASP A 94 -11.60 -11.69 -3.01
C ASP A 94 -11.52 -10.57 -1.97
N GLU A 95 -11.06 -10.87 -0.76
CA GLU A 95 -10.88 -9.91 0.33
C GLU A 95 -9.83 -8.86 -0.02
N ALA A 96 -8.65 -9.28 -0.48
CA ALA A 96 -7.57 -8.37 -0.86
C ALA A 96 -7.98 -7.44 -1.99
N THR A 97 -8.63 -7.95 -3.05
CA THR A 97 -9.09 -7.09 -4.17
C THR A 97 -10.16 -6.09 -3.74
N LYS A 98 -11.12 -6.49 -2.89
CA LYS A 98 -12.11 -5.56 -2.29
C LYS A 98 -11.42 -4.48 -1.49
N TYR A 99 -10.51 -4.86 -0.60
CA TYR A 99 -9.78 -3.90 0.23
C TYR A 99 -9.03 -2.88 -0.64
N LEU A 100 -8.27 -3.35 -1.63
CA LEU A 100 -7.51 -2.49 -2.53
C LEU A 100 -8.41 -1.48 -3.24
N THR A 101 -9.54 -1.91 -3.81
CA THR A 101 -10.48 -1.00 -4.48
C THR A 101 -11.12 0.00 -3.52
N ASP A 102 -11.62 -0.46 -2.38
CA ASP A 102 -12.34 0.38 -1.41
C ASP A 102 -11.43 1.41 -0.73
N HIS A 103 -10.13 1.10 -0.61
CA HIS A 103 -9.17 1.90 0.15
C HIS A 103 -8.11 2.60 -0.72
N ALA A 104 -8.10 2.41 -2.05
CA ALA A 104 -7.09 3.00 -2.94
C ALA A 104 -6.99 4.54 -2.81
N VAL A 105 -8.10 5.22 -2.55
CA VAL A 105 -8.16 6.69 -2.38
C VAL A 105 -7.30 7.17 -1.21
N GLN A 106 -7.05 6.32 -0.19
CA GLN A 106 -6.18 6.67 0.93
C GLN A 106 -4.73 6.93 0.48
N LEU A 107 -4.32 6.38 -0.68
CA LEU A 107 -3.01 6.63 -1.26
C LEU A 107 -2.87 8.01 -1.93
N LEU A 108 -3.98 8.69 -2.28
CA LEU A 108 -3.95 10.08 -2.79
C LEU A 108 -3.18 11.00 -1.84
N PHE A 109 -3.37 10.81 -0.54
CA PHE A 109 -2.70 11.62 0.49
C PHE A 109 -1.29 11.12 0.84
N ALA A 110 -0.99 9.85 0.53
CA ALA A 110 0.30 9.23 0.83
C ALA A 110 1.39 9.59 -0.18
N TYR A 111 1.04 9.82 -1.46
CA TYR A 111 1.99 10.08 -2.55
C TYR A 111 1.77 11.41 -3.28
N GLN A 112 1.57 12.50 -2.53
CA GLN A 112 1.31 13.84 -3.07
C GLN A 112 2.38 14.27 -4.10
N GLY A 113 1.93 14.83 -5.24
CA GLY A 113 2.80 15.39 -6.28
C GLY A 113 3.34 14.38 -7.31
N THR A 114 2.85 13.14 -7.30
CA THR A 114 3.25 12.10 -8.24
C THR A 114 2.04 11.54 -9.00
N ARG A 115 2.27 10.82 -10.10
CA ARG A 115 1.21 10.05 -10.80
C ARG A 115 0.85 8.72 -10.11
N LEU A 116 1.54 8.38 -9.02
CA LEU A 116 1.36 7.11 -8.33
C LEU A 116 -0.06 6.92 -7.77
N PRO A 117 -0.71 7.91 -7.13
CA PRO A 117 -2.06 7.69 -6.61
C PRO A 117 -3.10 7.31 -7.67
N GLU A 118 -3.06 7.97 -8.83
CA GLU A 118 -3.95 7.67 -9.95
C GLU A 118 -3.70 6.24 -10.46
N LEU A 119 -2.44 5.86 -10.60
CA LEU A 119 -2.05 4.50 -10.97
C LEU A 119 -2.52 3.47 -9.92
N ALA A 120 -2.43 3.77 -8.63
CA ALA A 120 -2.90 2.88 -7.57
C ALA A 120 -4.42 2.66 -7.64
N VAL A 121 -5.19 3.73 -7.88
CA VAL A 121 -6.65 3.64 -8.07
C VAL A 121 -6.96 2.82 -9.31
N ARG A 122 -6.33 3.12 -10.44
CA ARG A 122 -6.51 2.38 -11.70
C ARG A 122 -6.17 0.90 -11.57
N TYR A 123 -5.03 0.59 -10.95
CA TYR A 123 -4.63 -0.79 -10.61
C TYR A 123 -5.67 -1.48 -9.74
N SER A 124 -6.13 -0.83 -8.66
CA SER A 124 -7.05 -1.45 -7.70
C SER A 124 -8.42 -1.73 -8.32
N SER A 125 -8.91 -0.82 -9.18
CA SER A 125 -10.14 -1.04 -9.95
C SER A 125 -9.99 -2.19 -10.95
N ASN A 126 -8.88 -2.23 -11.70
CA ASN A 126 -8.61 -3.30 -12.66
C ASN A 126 -8.43 -4.65 -11.98
N ALA A 127 -7.72 -4.72 -10.84
CA ALA A 127 -7.56 -5.97 -10.09
C ALA A 127 -8.91 -6.54 -9.65
N ARG A 128 -9.82 -5.69 -9.15
CA ARG A 128 -11.18 -6.13 -8.83
C ARG A 128 -11.97 -6.52 -10.07
N GLY A 129 -11.90 -5.74 -11.15
CA GLY A 129 -12.54 -6.02 -12.43
C GLY A 129 -12.14 -7.39 -12.99
N VAL A 130 -10.83 -7.69 -13.02
CA VAL A 130 -10.31 -9.00 -13.41
C VAL A 130 -10.90 -10.11 -12.55
N TRP A 131 -10.90 -9.96 -11.23
CA TRP A 131 -11.38 -11.00 -10.33
C TRP A 131 -12.87 -11.32 -10.52
N ILE A 132 -13.72 -10.31 -10.73
CA ILE A 132 -15.17 -10.49 -10.89
C ILE A 132 -15.61 -10.76 -12.33
N SER A 133 -14.72 -10.60 -13.32
CA SER A 133 -15.05 -10.82 -14.73
C SER A 133 -15.38 -12.28 -15.09
N ASP A 134 -15.88 -12.53 -16.30
CA ASP A 134 -16.16 -13.90 -16.78
C ASP A 134 -14.93 -14.64 -17.34
N ARG A 135 -13.73 -14.08 -17.17
CA ARG A 135 -12.46 -14.67 -17.64
C ARG A 135 -12.20 -16.04 -16.99
N SER A 136 -11.44 -16.90 -17.65
CA SER A 136 -11.07 -18.20 -17.06
C SER A 136 -10.26 -17.99 -15.78
N GLU A 137 -10.34 -18.93 -14.83
CA GLU A 137 -9.61 -18.84 -13.55
C GLU A 137 -8.10 -18.63 -13.79
N GLU A 138 -7.52 -19.37 -14.72
CA GLU A 138 -6.10 -19.25 -15.07
C GLU A 138 -5.74 -17.85 -15.61
N GLN A 139 -6.57 -17.28 -16.48
CA GLN A 139 -6.37 -15.92 -17.01
C GLN A 139 -6.49 -14.87 -15.89
N LYS A 140 -7.50 -15.00 -15.01
CA LYS A 140 -7.65 -14.11 -13.86
C LYS A 140 -6.41 -14.13 -12.98
N LEU A 141 -5.95 -15.32 -12.60
CA LEU A 141 -4.80 -15.49 -11.72
C LEU A 141 -3.51 -14.97 -12.35
N THR A 142 -3.28 -15.27 -13.63
CA THR A 142 -2.10 -14.76 -14.36
C THR A 142 -2.11 -13.25 -14.44
N ASN A 143 -3.22 -12.65 -14.89
CA ASN A 143 -3.35 -11.20 -14.98
C ASN A 143 -3.18 -10.52 -13.62
N LEU A 144 -3.83 -11.04 -12.57
CA LEU A 144 -3.71 -10.51 -11.21
C LEU A 144 -2.28 -10.56 -10.68
N ARG A 145 -1.57 -11.67 -10.92
CA ARG A 145 -0.16 -11.80 -10.55
C ARG A 145 0.67 -10.73 -11.24
N ASP A 146 0.55 -10.63 -12.56
CA ASP A 146 1.44 -9.80 -13.37
C ASP A 146 1.21 -8.30 -13.08
N ILE A 147 -0.04 -7.82 -13.05
CA ILE A 147 -0.32 -6.42 -12.70
C ILE A 147 0.10 -6.08 -11.27
N THR A 148 -0.07 -7.02 -10.32
CA THR A 148 0.27 -6.78 -8.92
C THR A 148 1.78 -6.79 -8.69
N GLN A 149 2.53 -7.65 -9.37
CA GLN A 149 3.99 -7.67 -9.32
C GLN A 149 4.59 -6.35 -9.80
N HIS A 150 4.16 -5.87 -10.97
CA HIS A 150 4.66 -4.61 -11.52
C HIS A 150 4.24 -3.40 -10.68
N CYS A 151 3.00 -3.39 -10.18
CA CYS A 151 2.55 -2.36 -9.26
C CYS A 151 3.36 -2.38 -7.95
N HIS A 152 3.61 -3.56 -7.36
CA HIS A 152 4.39 -3.67 -6.13
C HIS A 152 5.81 -3.13 -6.33
N ALA A 153 6.47 -3.53 -7.41
CA ALA A 153 7.82 -3.04 -7.75
C ALA A 153 7.84 -1.51 -7.90
N LEU A 154 6.83 -0.92 -8.50
CA LEU A 154 6.75 0.53 -8.67
C LEU A 154 6.60 1.30 -7.36
N PHE A 155 5.87 0.77 -6.39
CA PHE A 155 5.57 1.48 -5.15
C PHE A 155 6.60 1.22 -4.05
N PHE A 156 7.16 0.01 -4.01
CA PHE A 156 7.89 -0.50 -2.85
C PHE A 156 9.33 -0.93 -3.13
N ASP A 157 9.77 -1.05 -4.38
CA ASP A 157 11.18 -1.35 -4.65
C ASP A 157 12.09 -0.14 -4.41
N SER A 158 13.32 -0.44 -4.02
CA SER A 158 14.37 0.55 -3.79
C SER A 158 14.57 1.46 -5.01
N PRO A 159 14.79 2.77 -4.81
CA PRO A 159 15.06 3.72 -5.89
C PRO A 159 16.34 3.39 -6.69
N VAL A 160 17.23 2.56 -6.14
CA VAL A 160 18.44 2.05 -6.82
C VAL A 160 18.07 1.25 -8.08
N TYR A 161 16.86 0.67 -8.12
CA TYR A 161 16.35 -0.08 -9.27
C TYR A 161 15.55 0.80 -10.26
N ALA A 162 15.96 2.05 -10.47
CA ALA A 162 15.25 3.01 -11.33
C ALA A 162 14.93 2.46 -12.73
N ARG A 163 15.86 1.74 -13.36
CA ARG A 163 15.62 1.09 -14.68
C ARG A 163 14.51 0.04 -14.61
N GLN A 164 14.49 -0.77 -13.56
CA GLN A 164 13.46 -1.79 -13.36
C GLN A 164 12.11 -1.16 -13.05
N ARG A 165 12.09 -0.03 -12.32
CA ARG A 165 10.87 0.74 -12.07
C ARG A 165 10.32 1.33 -13.36
N VAL A 166 11.14 1.92 -14.23
CA VAL A 166 10.66 2.40 -15.55
C VAL A 166 10.08 1.26 -16.38
N ARG A 167 10.75 0.10 -16.42
CA ARG A 167 10.20 -1.08 -17.12
C ARG A 167 8.88 -1.55 -16.53
N SER A 168 8.78 -1.62 -15.20
CA SER A 168 7.56 -2.01 -14.50
C SER A 168 6.43 -1.01 -14.73
N TRP A 169 6.75 0.27 -14.90
CA TRP A 169 5.80 1.32 -15.28
C TRP A 169 5.19 1.02 -16.64
N THR A 170 6.03 0.90 -17.67
CA THR A 170 5.59 0.65 -19.04
C THR A 170 4.80 -0.65 -19.15
N GLU A 171 5.25 -1.71 -18.48
CA GLU A 171 4.59 -3.00 -18.51
C GLU A 171 3.25 -2.98 -17.78
N LEU A 172 3.17 -2.29 -16.64
CA LEU A 172 1.90 -2.11 -15.93
C LEU A 172 0.90 -1.32 -16.77
N GLU A 173 1.32 -0.21 -17.38
CA GLU A 173 0.45 0.58 -18.27
C GLU A 173 -0.09 -0.27 -19.43
N ARG A 174 0.79 -1.03 -20.08
CA ARG A 174 0.44 -1.95 -21.17
C ARG A 174 -0.60 -2.98 -20.72
N LEU A 175 -0.40 -3.61 -19.56
CA LEU A 175 -1.31 -4.62 -19.03
C LEU A 175 -2.66 -4.02 -18.64
N LEU A 176 -2.68 -2.86 -17.98
CA LEU A 176 -3.94 -2.18 -17.62
C LEU A 176 -4.74 -1.78 -18.85
N GLU A 177 -4.09 -1.26 -19.89
CA GLU A 177 -4.75 -0.92 -21.15
C GLU A 177 -5.32 -2.16 -21.86
N GLN A 178 -4.61 -3.28 -21.83
CA GLN A 178 -5.13 -4.55 -22.35
C GLN A 178 -6.35 -5.06 -21.58
N LEU A 179 -6.39 -4.86 -20.26
CA LEU A 179 -7.53 -5.28 -19.45
C LEU A 179 -8.76 -4.41 -19.70
N GLU A 180 -8.57 -3.10 -19.83
CA GLU A 180 -9.64 -2.13 -20.09
C GLU A 180 -10.26 -2.31 -21.48
N THR A 181 -9.44 -2.56 -22.51
CA THR A 181 -9.93 -2.77 -23.88
C THR A 181 -10.73 -4.07 -24.04
N LEU A 182 -10.46 -5.08 -23.24
CA LEU A 182 -11.21 -6.34 -23.22
C LEU A 182 -12.57 -6.23 -22.51
N GLU A 183 -12.82 -5.15 -21.76
CA GLU A 183 -14.07 -4.93 -21.01
C GLU A 183 -15.07 -4.05 -21.76
N THR A 184 -14.63 -3.30 -22.77
CA THR A 184 -15.54 -2.60 -23.70
C THR A 184 -16.04 -3.55 -24.78
N PRO A 185 -17.34 -3.93 -24.82
CA PRO A 185 -17.88 -4.58 -25.99
C PRO A 185 -17.71 -3.62 -27.17
N SER A 186 -17.22 -4.13 -28.30
CA SER A 186 -17.25 -3.39 -29.56
C SER A 186 -18.69 -2.99 -29.84
N SER A 187 -19.06 -1.75 -29.52
CA SER A 187 -20.28 -1.13 -29.99
C SER A 187 -20.13 -0.92 -31.50
N GLY A 188 -20.53 -1.94 -32.25
CA GLY A 188 -20.88 -1.85 -33.65
C GLY A 188 -22.27 -1.26 -33.83
#